data_AF-A0A850SLI9-F1
#
_entry.id   AF-A0A850SLI9-F1
#
_cell.length_a   1.000
_cell.length_b   1.000
_cell.length_c   1.000
_cell.angle_alpha   90.00
_cell.angle_beta   90.00
_cell.angle_gamma   90.00
#
_symmetry.space_group_name_H-M   'P 1'
#
loop_
_entity.id
_entity.type
_entity.pdbx_description
1 polymer ?
#
loop_
_entity_poly.entity_id
_entity_poly.type
_entity_poly.pdbx_seq_one_letter_code
_entity_poly.pdbx_strand_id
1 'polypeptide(L)'
;MSSAVTTQRKGGRAILKDAVSCSAANERAVAPRGEYEIEKLDGAGACSVGLFSCATQNRFTLTFDAFLQHLNEGRIAVVKD
;
A
#
# COMPACT_ATOMS: atom_id res chain seq x y z
N MET A 1 11.35 20.25 -21.06
CA MET A 1 12.30 19.61 -20.13
C MET A 1 11.48 18.94 -19.04
N SER A 2 11.22 17.64 -19.18
CA SER A 2 10.41 16.88 -18.23
C SER A 2 11.30 16.43 -17.07
N SER A 3 11.30 17.20 -15.98
CA SER A 3 11.90 16.74 -14.73
C SER A 3 10.98 15.69 -14.11
N ALA A 4 11.24 14.42 -14.43
CA ALA A 4 10.74 13.32 -13.64
C ALA A 4 11.40 13.43 -12.26
N VAL A 5 10.66 14.02 -11.31
CA VAL A 5 11.02 14.04 -9.90
C VAL A 5 11.10 12.58 -9.45
N THR A 6 12.31 12.05 -9.45
CA THR A 6 12.66 10.81 -8.74
C THR A 6 12.71 11.18 -7.27
N THR A 7 11.53 11.28 -6.65
CA THR A 7 11.44 11.32 -5.19
C THR A 7 12.12 10.05 -4.71
N GLN A 8 13.24 10.23 -4.01
CA GLN A 8 14.04 9.19 -3.42
C GLN A 8 13.17 8.45 -2.38
N ARG A 9 12.56 7.33 -2.78
CA ARG A 9 11.60 6.57 -1.96
C ARG A 9 12.36 5.82 -0.87
N LYS A 10 12.50 6.41 0.31
CA LYS A 10 13.00 5.73 1.52
C LYS A 10 11.95 4.81 2.19
N GLY A 11 10.83 4.53 1.51
CA GLY A 11 9.75 3.66 1.99
C GLY A 11 9.76 2.31 1.26
N GLY A 12 9.36 1.23 1.94
CA GLY A 12 9.24 -0.09 1.31
C GLY A 12 8.19 -0.10 0.20
N ARG A 13 8.33 -1.02 -0.76
CA ARG A 13 7.35 -1.20 -1.84
C ARG A 13 6.56 -2.49 -1.62
N ALA A 14 5.30 -2.49 -2.02
CA ALA A 14 4.43 -3.67 -2.00
C ALA A 14 3.87 -3.95 -3.39
N ILE A 15 3.81 -5.22 -3.76
CA ILE A 15 3.13 -5.70 -4.96
C ILE A 15 1.88 -6.46 -4.51
N LEU A 16 0.71 -5.95 -4.88
CA LEU A 16 -0.54 -6.67 -4.74
C LEU A 16 -0.70 -7.60 -5.93
N LYS A 17 -0.54 -8.89 -5.67
CA LYS A 17 -0.73 -9.96 -6.65
C LYS A 17 -2.19 -10.29 -6.84
N ASP A 18 -3.09 -9.90 -5.95
CA ASP A 18 -4.54 -10.03 -6.09
C ASP A 18 -5.24 -8.78 -5.57
N ALA A 19 -6.52 -8.61 -5.93
CA ALA A 19 -7.32 -7.52 -5.38
C ALA A 19 -7.58 -7.77 -3.88
N VAL A 20 -7.30 -6.78 -3.04
CA VAL A 20 -7.36 -6.91 -1.59
C VAL A 20 -8.43 -5.99 -1.01
N SER A 21 -9.27 -6.53 -0.13
CA SER A 21 -10.24 -5.72 0.62
C SER A 21 -9.52 -4.85 1.65
N CYS A 22 -9.79 -3.56 1.62
CA CYS A 22 -9.10 -2.58 2.44
C CYS A 22 -10.03 -1.39 2.75
N SER A 23 -9.50 -0.34 3.36
CA SER A 23 -10.17 0.93 3.50
C SER A 23 -9.56 1.98 2.57
N ALA A 24 -10.38 2.88 2.03
CA ALA A 24 -9.93 4.11 1.36
C ALA A 24 -10.82 5.25 1.83
N ALA A 25 -10.24 6.38 2.24
CA ALA A 25 -10.99 7.52 2.79
C ALA A 25 -11.99 7.14 3.92
N ASN A 26 -11.62 6.18 4.78
CA ASN A 26 -12.46 5.60 5.86
C ASN A 26 -13.67 4.77 5.39
N GLU A 27 -13.76 4.44 4.10
CA GLU A 27 -14.80 3.58 3.55
C GLU A 27 -14.23 2.23 3.11
N ARG A 28 -15.09 1.22 3.04
CA ARG A 28 -14.70 -0.11 2.54
C ARG A 28 -14.38 -0.01 1.04
N ALA A 29 -13.18 -0.44 0.68
CA ALA A 29 -12.66 -0.38 -0.68
C ALA A 29 -11.98 -1.69 -1.07
N VAL A 30 -11.63 -1.79 -2.34
CA VAL A 30 -10.81 -2.89 -2.87
C VAL A 30 -9.61 -2.28 -3.60
N ALA A 31 -8.41 -2.54 -3.09
CA ALA A 31 -7.18 -2.16 -3.75
C ALA A 31 -6.93 -3.12 -4.93
N PRO A 32 -6.81 -2.61 -6.18
CA PRO A 32 -6.55 -3.45 -7.35
C PRO A 32 -5.13 -4.04 -7.33
N ARG A 33 -4.89 -5.01 -8.22
CA ARG A 33 -3.55 -5.55 -8.46
C ARG A 33 -2.60 -4.44 -8.92
N GLY A 34 -1.35 -4.47 -8.47
CA GLY A 34 -0.35 -3.49 -8.89
C GLY A 34 0.74 -3.22 -7.87
N GLU A 35 1.55 -2.21 -8.15
CA GLU A 35 2.62 -1.75 -7.28
C GLU A 35 2.17 -0.56 -6.42
N TYR A 36 2.57 -0.61 -5.15
CA TYR A 36 2.19 0.34 -4.14
C TYR A 36 3.40 0.76 -3.31
N GLU A 37 3.42 2.02 -2.89
CA GLU A 37 4.33 2.48 -1.83
C GLU A 37 3.72 2.17 -0.47
N ILE A 38 4.54 1.66 0.45
CA ILE A 38 4.15 1.44 1.83
C ILE A 38 4.34 2.74 2.60
N GLU A 39 3.23 3.32 3.06
CA GLU A 39 3.22 4.53 3.89
C GLU A 39 2.95 4.13 5.35
N LYS A 40 3.67 4.75 6.28
CA LYS A 40 3.31 4.72 7.71
C LYS A 40 2.22 5.76 7.93
N LEU A 41 1.11 5.37 8.55
CA LEU A 41 0.02 6.28 8.85
C LEU A 41 0.17 6.76 10.30
N ASP A 42 0.66 7.98 10.48
CA ASP A 42 0.69 8.64 11.78
C ASP A 42 -0.73 9.11 12.13
N GLY A 43 -1.34 8.54 13.17
CA GLY A 43 -2.65 8.96 13.70
C GLY A 43 -3.85 8.06 13.35
N ALA A 44 -3.72 7.13 12.41
CA ALA A 44 -4.60 5.96 12.33
C ALA A 44 -4.01 4.94 13.33
N GLY A 45 -4.75 4.58 14.39
CA GLY A 45 -4.24 3.84 15.55
C GLY A 45 -3.18 2.78 15.20
N ALA A 46 -2.14 2.68 16.03
CA ALA A 46 -0.79 2.10 15.87
C ALA A 46 -0.55 0.85 15.00
N CYS A 47 -1.58 0.24 14.42
CA CYS A 47 -1.58 -1.02 13.68
C CYS A 47 -2.21 -0.86 12.28
N SER A 48 -1.94 0.23 11.55
CA SER A 48 -2.41 0.41 10.16
C SER A 48 -1.25 0.62 9.18
N VAL A 49 -1.38 0.05 7.99
CA VAL A 49 -0.43 0.12 6.88
C VAL A 49 -1.08 0.86 5.72
N GLY A 50 -0.47 1.95 5.27
CA GLY A 50 -0.88 2.69 4.08
C GLY A 50 -0.30 2.06 2.82
N LEU A 51 -1.11 1.99 1.76
CA LEU A 51 -0.73 1.57 0.42
C LEU A 51 -1.09 2.68 -0.56
N PHE A 52 -0.08 3.34 -1.13
CA PHE A 52 -0.28 4.39 -2.11
C PHE A 52 0.01 3.91 -3.53
N SER A 53 -0.99 4.04 -4.40
CA SER A 53 -0.85 3.78 -5.83
C SER A 53 -0.42 5.05 -6.55
N CYS A 54 0.80 5.08 -7.08
CA CYS A 54 1.26 6.22 -7.87
C CYS A 54 0.53 6.33 -9.23
N ALA A 55 0.03 5.21 -9.75
CA ALA A 55 -0.67 5.15 -11.03
C ALA A 55 -2.05 5.81 -10.97
N THR A 56 -2.78 5.61 -9.86
CA THR A 56 -4.15 6.12 -9.69
C THR A 56 -4.24 7.27 -8.69
N GLN A 57 -3.13 7.61 -8.01
CA GLN A 57 -3.07 8.55 -6.88
C GLN A 57 -3.99 8.20 -5.71
N ASN A 58 -4.50 6.96 -5.65
CA ASN A 58 -5.35 6.49 -4.57
C ASN A 58 -4.53 5.99 -3.39
N ARG A 59 -5.04 6.25 -2.19
CA ARG A 59 -4.54 5.70 -0.93
C ARG A 59 -5.49 4.66 -0.38
N PHE A 60 -4.93 3.51 -0.05
CA PHE A 60 -5.60 2.43 0.63
C PHE A 60 -4.96 2.21 1.98
N THR A 61 -5.71 1.63 2.91
CA THR A 61 -5.28 1.36 4.27
C THR A 61 -5.71 -0.04 4.66
N LEU A 62 -4.77 -0.79 5.22
CA LEU A 62 -5.01 -2.10 5.81
C LEU A 62 -4.67 -2.04 7.29
N THR A 63 -5.33 -2.85 8.10
CA THR A 63 -4.77 -3.15 9.43
C THR A 63 -3.50 -3.97 9.25
N PHE A 64 -2.61 -3.92 10.23
CA PHE A 64 -1.36 -4.67 10.22
C PHE A 64 -1.62 -6.18 10.15
N ASP A 65 -2.63 -6.68 10.87
CA ASP A 65 -3.03 -8.08 10.82
C ASP A 65 -3.50 -8.51 9.43
N ALA A 66 -4.33 -7.70 8.77
CA ALA A 66 -4.78 -7.98 7.40
C ALA A 66 -3.60 -7.95 6.41
N PHE A 67 -2.66 -7.02 6.60
CA PHE A 67 -1.45 -6.95 5.80
C PHE A 67 -0.58 -8.21 5.96
N LEU A 68 -0.35 -8.67 7.19
CA LEU A 68 0.36 -9.92 7.47
C LEU A 68 -0.36 -11.16 6.93
N GLN A 69 -1.69 -11.21 7.07
CA GLN A 69 -2.49 -12.28 6.51
C GLN A 69 -2.28 -12.37 4.99
N HIS A 70 -2.38 -11.25 4.27
CA HIS A 70 -2.21 -11.25 2.82
C HIS A 70 -0.77 -11.50 2.36
N LEU A 71 0.23 -11.20 3.20
CA LEU A 71 1.60 -11.64 2.97
C LEU A 71 1.72 -13.16 3.07
N ASN A 72 1.15 -13.77 4.11
CA ASN A 72 1.16 -15.22 4.31
C ASN A 72 0.36 -15.97 3.24
N GLU A 73 -0.75 -15.40 2.77
CA GLU A 73 -1.55 -15.92 1.65
C GLU A 73 -0.85 -15.71 0.28
N GLY A 74 0.27 -14.98 0.24
CA GLY A 74 1.00 -14.68 -0.99
C GLY A 74 0.31 -13.66 -1.91
N ARG A 75 -0.78 -13.03 -1.46
CA ARG A 75 -1.52 -11.99 -2.19
C ARG A 75 -0.80 -10.64 -2.20
N ILE A 76 0.03 -10.38 -1.20
CA ILE A 76 0.93 -9.23 -1.14
C ILE A 76 2.38 -9.75 -1.12
N ALA A 77 3.28 -9.05 -1.79
CA ALA A 77 4.72 -9.24 -1.64
C ALA A 77 5.38 -7.91 -1.31
N VAL A 78 6.26 -7.88 -0.30
CA VAL A 78 7.10 -6.70 -0.02
C VAL A 78 8.37 -6.79 -0.84
N VAL A 79 8.71 -5.69 -1.52
CA VAL A 79 9.96 -5.53 -2.26
C VAL A 79 10.88 -4.64 -1.41
N LYS A 80 12.07 -5.17 -1.13
CA LYS A 80 13.14 -4.45 -0.45
C LYS A 80 14.09 -3.92 -1.53
N ASP A 81 14.37 -2.63 -1.50
CA ASP A 81 15.46 -2.04 -2.29
C ASP A 81 16.83 -2.51 -1.79
#